data_AF-A0A8H4XP41-F1
#
_entry.id   AF-A0A8H4XP41-F1
#
_cell.length_a   1.000
_cell.length_b   1.000
_cell.length_c   1.000
_cell.angle_alpha   90.00
_cell.angle_beta   90.00
_cell.angle_gamma   90.00
#
_symmetry.space_group_name_H-M   'P 1'
#
loop_
_entity.id
_entity.type
_entity.pdbx_description
1 polymer ?
#
loop_
_entity_poly.entity_id
_entity_poly.type
_entity_poly.pdbx_seq_one_letter_code
_entity_poly.pdbx_strand_id
1 'polypeptide(L)'
;MNHPSTLDRGIFARILEMLNTGQSYLPYLGFLLFFAKQLVGSWEDTIRTRFISVVEVKANDETYNYLMSWVARNGLSQHNHRLLASSTLKSDDFVNSDQAPSYDDEIENTIDETNSLDDLRSKISLYNARPLHWTPAMGTHFFRYENRILSLTRQTDNGGGLSLVPRSAEMIIVSCLGRDATVLKRLIFNARIEYLEREKERTSIYRAAKSYDDDMSWIKCMSKTTRPLSTVVLDESDKQRLVKDLQRYLNPQTKHWYATRGIPYRRGYLFSGPPGTGKTSLTLAAAGLMGLDIYMINLDSPLLSEDNLASLFQNLPRSCLVLLEDIDATRLTHARNAESGDTSAGPKKNGRRGRISLSGLLNVIDGVGAQEGRVLVMTSNHTENIDAALLRPGRVDFSIKFGLATPEAAADIFAQIHDVPYSKAPAAQARKAISDKPATESALVRSLAIEFANKIPELVFSPAAIQGYLLTHQDDPEGAVVGVEAWIQKESRSQDEVSLQVREESDKSAKEVSESESGSDEEEDSTEAERIVRQMTTQ
;
A
#
# COMPACT_ATOMS: atom_id res chain seq x y z
N MET A 1 62.70 -4.13 -87.27
CA MET A 1 61.50 -3.52 -87.88
C MET A 1 60.48 -4.64 -88.04
N ASN A 2 59.77 -5.06 -86.99
CA ASN A 2 58.63 -4.41 -86.33
C ASN A 2 57.52 -3.99 -87.31
N HIS A 3 56.65 -4.93 -87.64
CA HIS A 3 55.21 -4.70 -87.75
C HIS A 3 54.51 -5.70 -86.82
N PRO A 4 53.90 -5.26 -85.70
CA PRO A 4 53.06 -6.14 -84.91
C PRO A 4 51.61 -6.11 -85.42
N SER A 5 51.15 -7.32 -85.70
CA SER A 5 49.79 -7.86 -85.62
C SER A 5 48.66 -6.93 -85.15
N THR A 6 47.70 -6.71 -86.05
CA THR A 6 46.41 -6.03 -85.85
C THR A 6 45.31 -6.91 -85.21
N LEU A 7 45.62 -8.10 -84.69
CA LEU A 7 44.61 -9.06 -84.26
C LEU A 7 44.17 -8.94 -82.77
N ASP A 8 44.96 -8.31 -81.91
CA ASP A 8 44.74 -8.37 -80.44
C ASP A 8 43.90 -7.20 -79.88
N ARG A 9 43.66 -6.16 -80.69
CA ARG A 9 42.82 -5.01 -80.28
C ARG A 9 41.32 -5.27 -80.37
N GLY A 10 40.89 -6.26 -81.14
CA GLY A 10 39.46 -6.54 -81.37
C GLY A 10 38.76 -7.27 -80.22
N ILE A 11 39.45 -8.16 -79.52
CA ILE A 11 38.87 -8.94 -78.41
C ILE A 11 38.76 -8.07 -77.17
N PHE A 12 39.80 -7.30 -76.85
CA PHE A 12 39.80 -6.37 -75.72
C PHE A 12 38.76 -5.26 -75.92
N ALA A 13 38.61 -4.73 -77.13
CA ALA A 13 37.56 -3.75 -77.45
C ALA A 13 36.15 -4.34 -77.32
N ARG A 14 35.92 -5.59 -77.75
CA ARG A 14 34.61 -6.27 -77.58
C ARG A 14 34.28 -6.57 -76.12
N ILE A 15 35.27 -6.93 -75.30
CA ILE A 15 35.07 -7.12 -73.86
C ILE A 15 34.78 -5.78 -73.18
N LEU A 16 35.46 -4.70 -73.57
CA LEU A 16 35.17 -3.34 -73.09
C LEU A 16 33.78 -2.87 -73.52
N GLU A 17 33.35 -3.13 -74.77
CA GLU A 17 32.00 -2.83 -75.25
C GLU A 17 30.93 -3.65 -74.52
N MET A 18 31.18 -4.93 -74.22
CA MET A 18 30.28 -5.75 -73.39
C MET A 18 30.20 -5.25 -71.94
N LEU A 19 31.30 -4.77 -71.36
CA LEU A 19 31.31 -4.15 -70.03
C LEU A 19 30.60 -2.78 -70.04
N ASN A 20 30.77 -1.98 -71.09
CA ASN A 20 30.17 -0.65 -71.23
C ASN A 20 28.66 -0.73 -71.53
N THR A 21 28.24 -1.72 -72.32
CA THR A 21 26.81 -2.06 -72.48
C THR A 21 26.22 -2.64 -71.20
N GLY A 22 26.96 -3.46 -70.45
CA GLY A 22 26.58 -3.92 -69.11
C GLY A 22 26.39 -2.79 -68.08
N GLN A 23 27.25 -1.76 -68.11
CA GLN A 23 27.09 -0.55 -67.30
C GLN A 23 25.79 0.22 -67.58
N SER A 24 25.28 0.12 -68.81
CA SER A 24 24.01 0.74 -69.21
C SER A 24 22.80 0.05 -68.57
N TYR A 25 22.92 -1.23 -68.17
CA TYR A 25 21.84 -2.01 -67.54
C TYR A 25 21.85 -1.98 -66.00
N LEU A 26 22.97 -1.59 -65.38
CA LEU A 26 23.09 -1.38 -63.93
C LEU A 26 22.01 -0.45 -63.31
N PRO A 27 21.65 0.71 -63.91
CA PRO A 27 20.58 1.55 -63.38
C PRO A 27 19.20 0.88 -63.44
N TYR A 28 18.94 0.06 -64.48
CA TYR A 28 17.69 -0.70 -64.59
C TYR A 28 17.61 -1.84 -63.56
N LEU A 29 18.72 -2.52 -63.30
CA LEU A 29 18.81 -3.51 -62.23
C LEU A 29 18.61 -2.87 -60.85
N GLY A 30 19.21 -1.70 -60.62
CA GLY A 30 19.01 -0.91 -59.40
C GLY A 30 17.55 -0.49 -59.23
N PHE A 31 16.90 -0.02 -60.30
CA PHE A 31 15.49 0.33 -60.30
C PHE A 31 14.59 -0.88 -60.02
N LEU A 32 14.90 -2.03 -60.61
CA LEU A 32 14.16 -3.27 -60.37
C LEU A 32 14.31 -3.77 -58.93
N LEU A 33 15.51 -3.71 -58.35
CA LEU A 33 15.74 -4.06 -56.94
C LEU A 33 15.04 -3.09 -55.98
N PHE A 34 15.04 -1.80 -56.31
CA PHE A 34 14.30 -0.80 -55.55
C PHE A 34 12.79 -1.05 -55.59
N PHE A 35 12.24 -1.29 -56.78
CA PHE A 35 10.82 -1.58 -56.96
C PHE A 35 10.42 -2.90 -56.30
N ALA A 36 11.27 -3.94 -56.40
CA ALA A 36 11.08 -5.21 -55.71
C ALA A 36 11.07 -5.02 -54.18
N LYS A 37 12.00 -4.24 -53.63
CA LYS A 37 12.02 -3.91 -52.20
C LYS A 37 10.74 -3.17 -51.78
N GLN A 38 10.27 -2.22 -52.58
CA GLN A 38 9.08 -1.45 -52.26
C GLN A 38 7.79 -2.28 -52.38
N LEU A 39 7.72 -3.20 -53.35
CA LEU A 39 6.65 -4.18 -53.44
C LEU A 39 6.65 -5.11 -52.23
N VAL A 40 7.79 -5.67 -51.85
CA VAL A 40 7.87 -6.54 -50.66
C VAL A 40 7.41 -5.81 -49.40
N GLY A 41 7.85 -4.57 -49.19
CA GLY A 41 7.38 -3.75 -48.06
C GLY A 41 5.88 -3.48 -48.10
N SER A 42 5.34 -3.10 -49.26
CA SER A 42 3.89 -2.87 -49.43
C SER A 42 3.06 -4.14 -49.20
N TRP A 43 3.58 -5.29 -49.59
CA TRP A 43 2.94 -6.59 -49.33
C TRP A 43 2.99 -6.95 -47.84
N GLU A 44 4.11 -6.70 -47.15
CA GLU A 44 4.21 -6.88 -45.70
C GLU A 44 3.16 -6.03 -44.96
N ASP A 45 3.06 -4.75 -45.30
CA ASP A 45 2.06 -3.84 -44.72
C ASP A 45 0.62 -4.30 -45.03
N THR A 46 0.36 -4.76 -46.25
CA THR A 46 -0.95 -5.28 -46.64
C THR A 46 -1.31 -6.54 -45.87
N ILE A 47 -0.34 -7.43 -45.62
CA ILE A 47 -0.55 -8.64 -44.83
C ILE A 47 -0.80 -8.29 -43.37
N ARG A 48 0.02 -7.40 -42.79
CA ARG A 48 -0.14 -6.93 -41.40
C ARG A 48 -1.50 -6.27 -41.19
N THR A 49 -1.90 -5.37 -42.08
CA THR A 49 -3.17 -4.63 -41.94
C THR A 49 -4.41 -5.49 -42.18
N ARG A 50 -4.34 -6.50 -43.06
CA ARG A 50 -5.54 -7.28 -43.47
C ARG A 50 -5.68 -8.66 -42.84
N PHE A 51 -4.59 -9.26 -42.35
CA PHE A 51 -4.57 -10.64 -41.89
C PHE A 51 -3.99 -10.82 -40.49
N ILE A 52 -3.45 -9.78 -39.87
CA ILE A 52 -2.88 -9.85 -38.53
C ILE A 52 -3.68 -8.92 -37.62
N SER A 53 -4.18 -9.47 -36.53
CA SER A 53 -4.76 -8.67 -35.45
C SER A 53 -3.63 -8.22 -34.53
N VAL A 54 -3.64 -6.96 -34.13
CA VAL A 54 -2.59 -6.35 -33.31
C VAL A 54 -3.23 -5.59 -32.15
N VAL A 55 -2.64 -5.70 -30.96
CA VAL A 55 -2.95 -4.87 -29.80
C VAL A 55 -1.66 -4.22 -29.30
N GLU A 56 -1.73 -2.92 -29.08
CA GLU A 56 -0.62 -2.11 -28.59
C GLU A 56 -0.88 -1.70 -27.15
N VAL A 57 0.12 -1.90 -26.29
CA VAL A 57 0.09 -1.56 -24.86
C VAL A 57 1.28 -0.67 -24.57
N LYS A 58 1.01 0.54 -24.07
CA LYS A 58 2.04 1.52 -23.71
C LYS A 58 2.49 1.33 -22.26
N ALA A 59 3.77 1.59 -21.96
CA ALA A 59 4.33 1.41 -20.62
C ALA A 59 3.74 2.32 -19.53
N ASN A 60 3.09 3.41 -19.93
CA ASN A 60 2.40 4.33 -19.01
C ASN A 60 1.00 3.87 -18.59
N ASP A 61 0.53 2.72 -19.10
CA ASP A 61 -0.76 2.13 -18.77
C ASP A 61 -0.58 0.95 -17.82
N GLU A 62 -1.48 0.77 -16.84
CA GLU A 62 -1.47 -0.37 -15.92
C GLU A 62 -1.56 -1.72 -16.64
N THR A 63 -2.16 -1.74 -17.83
CA THR A 63 -2.25 -2.91 -18.70
C THR A 63 -0.87 -3.47 -19.05
N TYR A 64 0.17 -2.62 -19.10
CA TYR A 64 1.56 -3.04 -19.26
C TYR A 64 2.00 -3.93 -18.11
N ASN A 65 1.72 -3.52 -16.87
CA ASN A 65 2.08 -4.27 -15.66
C ASN A 65 1.35 -5.62 -15.61
N TYR A 66 0.07 -5.66 -15.98
CA TYR A 66 -0.70 -6.91 -16.04
C TYR A 66 -0.08 -7.89 -17.03
N LEU A 67 0.26 -7.41 -18.24
CA LEU A 67 0.83 -8.23 -19.29
C LEU A 67 2.24 -8.69 -18.91
N MET A 68 3.09 -7.82 -18.39
CA MET A 68 4.45 -8.19 -17.97
C MET A 68 4.46 -9.20 -16.83
N SER A 69 3.55 -9.05 -15.86
CA SER A 69 3.36 -10.01 -14.78
C SER A 69 2.91 -11.38 -15.29
N TRP A 70 1.98 -11.40 -16.26
CA TRP A 70 1.54 -12.63 -16.91
C TRP A 70 2.66 -13.29 -17.71
N VAL A 71 3.39 -12.52 -18.52
CA VAL A 71 4.47 -13.03 -19.38
C VAL A 71 5.64 -13.59 -18.56
N ALA A 72 6.00 -12.94 -17.44
CA ALA A 72 7.09 -13.38 -16.59
C ALA A 72 6.87 -14.79 -16.01
N ARG A 73 5.61 -15.17 -15.79
CA ARG A 73 5.23 -16.42 -15.14
C ARG A 73 4.80 -17.52 -16.11
N ASN A 74 4.33 -17.15 -17.29
CA ASN A 74 3.96 -18.11 -18.31
C ASN A 74 5.19 -18.69 -19.01
N GLY A 75 5.00 -19.81 -19.71
CA GLY A 75 6.07 -20.53 -20.42
C GLY A 75 6.82 -19.72 -21.48
N LEU A 76 6.38 -18.50 -21.77
CA LEU A 76 7.07 -17.52 -22.61
C LEU A 76 8.45 -17.16 -22.05
N SER A 77 8.58 -17.02 -20.73
CA SER A 77 9.87 -16.74 -20.09
C SER A 77 10.77 -17.98 -20.00
N GLN A 78 10.18 -19.19 -19.94
CA GLN A 78 10.91 -20.45 -19.82
C GLN A 78 11.49 -20.96 -21.15
N HIS A 79 10.81 -20.71 -22.27
CA HIS A 79 11.19 -21.25 -23.59
C HIS A 79 11.94 -20.24 -24.47
N ASN A 80 11.97 -18.95 -24.09
CA ASN A 80 12.68 -17.93 -24.87
C ASN A 80 14.16 -17.82 -24.49
N HIS A 81 14.99 -17.61 -25.49
CA HIS A 81 16.45 -17.47 -25.33
C HIS A 81 16.92 -16.03 -25.05
N ARG A 82 16.02 -15.05 -25.18
CA ARG A 82 16.32 -13.62 -25.01
C ARG A 82 15.51 -13.04 -23.86
N LEU A 83 16.12 -12.98 -22.68
CA LEU A 83 15.48 -12.57 -21.44
C LEU A 83 16.11 -11.28 -20.89
N LEU A 84 15.30 -10.49 -20.21
CA LEU A 84 15.67 -9.38 -19.36
C LEU A 84 15.40 -9.79 -17.91
N ALA A 85 16.45 -9.78 -17.09
CA ALA A 85 16.33 -9.94 -15.65
C ALA A 85 15.98 -8.59 -15.02
N SER A 86 14.93 -8.55 -14.20
CA SER A 86 14.55 -7.36 -13.45
C SER A 86 14.22 -7.69 -12.01
N SER A 87 14.52 -6.76 -11.10
CA SER A 87 14.13 -6.82 -9.68
C SER A 87 12.76 -6.19 -9.40
N THR A 88 12.14 -5.57 -10.42
CA THR A 88 10.77 -5.03 -10.37
C THR A 88 10.07 -5.26 -11.70
N LEU A 89 8.80 -5.67 -11.64
CA LEU A 89 7.94 -5.80 -12.81
C LEU A 89 7.14 -4.53 -13.10
N LYS A 90 7.18 -3.53 -12.19
CA LYS A 90 6.47 -2.26 -12.36
C LYS A 90 7.29 -1.29 -13.19
N SER A 91 6.63 -0.63 -14.14
CA SER A 91 7.19 0.41 -15.02
C SER A 91 7.40 1.77 -14.35
N ASP A 92 7.18 1.91 -13.04
CA ASP A 92 7.38 3.17 -12.32
C ASP A 92 8.87 3.46 -12.15
N ASP A 93 9.43 4.11 -13.17
CA ASP A 93 10.64 4.91 -13.07
C ASP A 93 10.39 6.03 -12.03
N PHE A 94 11.20 6.10 -10.97
CA PHE A 94 11.25 7.17 -9.94
C PHE A 94 10.27 7.12 -8.76
N VAL A 95 10.21 5.99 -8.01
CA VAL A 95 9.90 6.07 -6.58
C VAL A 95 11.17 5.82 -5.78
N ASN A 96 11.55 6.79 -4.93
CA ASN A 96 12.74 6.79 -4.08
C ASN A 96 13.00 5.40 -3.46
N SER A 97 14.22 4.91 -3.68
CA SER A 97 14.68 3.56 -3.39
C SER A 97 14.84 3.20 -1.91
N ASP A 98 14.41 4.07 -0.98
CA ASP A 98 14.67 3.89 0.45
C ASP A 98 13.55 3.14 1.19
N GLN A 99 12.48 2.76 0.50
CA GLN A 99 11.44 1.89 1.06
C GLN A 99 11.28 0.65 0.18
N ALA A 100 12.08 -0.38 0.49
CA ALA A 100 11.89 -1.70 -0.07
C ALA A 100 10.47 -2.20 0.29
N PRO A 101 9.63 -2.57 -0.68
CA PRO A 101 8.41 -3.31 -0.40
C PRO A 101 8.82 -4.60 0.33
N SER A 102 8.14 -4.98 1.43
CA SER A 102 8.32 -6.32 1.99
C SER A 102 7.76 -7.33 0.99
N TYR A 103 8.66 -8.08 0.36
CA TYR A 103 8.33 -9.17 -0.55
C TYR A 103 8.28 -10.45 0.28
N ASP A 104 7.09 -10.82 0.75
CA ASP A 104 6.89 -12.04 1.53
C ASP A 104 6.74 -13.32 0.67
N ASP A 105 6.71 -13.24 -0.66
CA ASP A 105 6.07 -14.31 -1.46
C ASP A 105 6.98 -15.29 -2.24
N GLU A 106 8.32 -15.20 -2.22
CA GLU A 106 9.10 -16.06 -3.16
C GLU A 106 10.15 -17.03 -2.58
N ILE A 107 10.38 -17.09 -1.26
CA ILE A 107 11.27 -18.12 -0.68
C ILE A 107 10.73 -18.63 0.67
N GLU A 108 9.54 -19.21 0.70
CA GLU A 108 8.99 -19.84 1.92
C GLU A 108 9.39 -21.33 2.07
N ASN A 109 10.15 -21.90 1.12
CA ASN A 109 10.32 -23.35 0.99
C ASN A 109 11.63 -23.95 1.51
N THR A 110 12.44 -23.25 2.31
CA THR A 110 13.71 -23.86 2.77
C THR A 110 14.20 -23.39 4.14
N ILE A 111 13.40 -23.53 5.19
CA ILE A 111 13.91 -23.40 6.56
C ILE A 111 13.77 -24.75 7.25
N ASP A 112 14.83 -25.55 7.27
CA ASP A 112 14.97 -26.67 8.19
C ASP A 112 15.40 -26.14 9.57
N GLU A 113 14.86 -26.72 10.64
CA GLU A 113 15.01 -26.26 12.03
C GLU A 113 16.41 -26.49 12.63
N THR A 114 17.36 -27.01 11.86
CA THR A 114 18.69 -27.44 12.35
C THR A 114 19.83 -26.48 12.00
N ASN A 115 19.55 -25.20 11.82
CA ASN A 115 20.50 -24.32 11.15
C ASN A 115 21.43 -23.56 12.10
N SER A 116 22.73 -23.64 11.82
CA SER A 116 23.75 -22.80 12.45
C SER A 116 23.46 -21.31 12.19
N LEU A 117 23.96 -20.45 13.08
CA LEU A 117 23.77 -18.99 13.00
C LEU A 117 24.23 -18.38 11.65
N ASP A 118 25.20 -19.02 10.99
CA ASP A 118 25.67 -18.61 9.67
C ASP A 118 24.70 -18.97 8.53
N ASP A 119 23.96 -20.08 8.64
CA ASP A 119 22.92 -20.42 7.66
C ASP A 119 21.65 -19.57 7.84
N LEU A 120 21.37 -19.11 9.07
CA LEU A 120 20.34 -18.09 9.29
C LEU A 120 20.75 -16.75 8.66
N ARG A 121 22.01 -16.33 8.81
CA ARG A 121 22.53 -15.10 8.21
C ARG A 121 22.47 -15.12 6.68
N SER A 122 22.90 -16.22 6.05
CA SER A 122 22.85 -16.38 4.60
C SER A 122 21.41 -16.32 4.08
N LYS A 123 20.46 -16.97 4.77
CA LYS A 123 19.04 -16.95 4.42
C LYS A 123 18.43 -15.55 4.60
N ILE A 124 18.73 -14.84 5.69
CA ILE A 124 18.26 -13.45 5.90
C ILE A 124 18.78 -12.52 4.79
N SER A 125 20.04 -12.67 4.38
CA SER A 125 20.59 -11.90 3.26
C SER A 125 19.89 -12.22 1.93
N LEU A 126 19.49 -13.47 1.71
CA LEU A 126 18.68 -13.87 0.55
C LEU A 126 17.24 -13.34 0.63
N TYR A 127 16.62 -13.30 1.82
CA TYR A 127 15.29 -12.68 2.03
C TYR A 127 15.30 -11.18 1.72
N ASN A 128 16.38 -10.49 2.06
CA ASN A 128 16.54 -9.07 1.77
C ASN A 128 16.87 -8.81 0.29
N ALA A 129 17.28 -9.82 -0.47
CA ALA A 129 17.51 -9.69 -1.90
C ALA A 129 16.18 -9.62 -2.65
N ARG A 130 16.06 -8.69 -3.59
CA ARG A 130 14.85 -8.57 -4.41
C ARG A 130 14.68 -9.82 -5.29
N PRO A 131 13.46 -10.38 -5.40
CA PRO A 131 13.23 -11.52 -6.28
C PRO A 131 13.59 -11.15 -7.73
N LEU A 132 14.17 -12.12 -8.43
CA LEU A 132 14.54 -11.96 -9.84
C LEU A 132 13.38 -12.42 -10.70
N HIS A 133 12.86 -11.49 -11.51
CA HIS A 133 11.86 -11.79 -12.51
C HIS A 133 12.50 -11.82 -13.89
N TRP A 134 12.14 -12.86 -14.66
CA TRP A 134 12.59 -13.04 -16.03
C TRP A 134 11.49 -12.58 -16.98
N THR A 135 11.78 -11.59 -17.80
CA THR A 135 10.85 -11.07 -18.81
C THR A 135 11.48 -11.15 -20.19
N PRO A 136 10.72 -11.11 -21.29
CA PRO A 136 11.32 -11.09 -22.62
C PRO A 136 12.12 -9.81 -22.83
N ALA A 137 13.32 -9.97 -23.39
CA ALA A 137 14.15 -8.83 -23.78
C ALA A 137 13.52 -8.05 -24.93
N MET A 138 14.11 -6.91 -25.31
CA MET A 138 13.66 -6.15 -26.48
C MET A 138 13.67 -6.98 -27.77
N GLY A 139 12.64 -6.83 -28.59
CA GLY A 139 12.44 -7.59 -29.84
C GLY A 139 11.16 -8.42 -29.85
N THR A 140 11.05 -9.29 -30.85
CA THR A 140 9.85 -10.13 -31.09
C THR A 140 10.05 -11.54 -30.57
N HIS A 141 9.06 -12.04 -29.85
CA HIS A 141 9.03 -13.37 -29.23
C HIS A 141 7.73 -14.08 -29.60
N PHE A 142 7.78 -15.40 -29.79
CA PHE A 142 6.61 -16.18 -30.17
C PHE A 142 6.19 -17.12 -29.04
N PHE A 143 4.88 -17.32 -28.88
CA PHE A 143 4.34 -18.20 -27.87
C PHE A 143 3.01 -18.79 -28.28
N ARG A 144 2.61 -19.89 -27.62
CA ARG A 144 1.32 -20.54 -27.86
C ARG A 144 0.32 -20.11 -26.78
N TYR A 145 -0.87 -19.70 -27.20
CA TYR A 145 -1.99 -19.39 -26.31
C TYR A 145 -3.29 -19.88 -26.94
N GLU A 146 -4.13 -20.60 -26.20
CA GLU A 146 -5.38 -21.20 -26.71
C GLU A 146 -5.19 -21.92 -28.06
N ASN A 147 -4.11 -22.69 -28.19
CA ASN A 147 -3.76 -23.44 -29.41
C ASN A 147 -3.37 -22.58 -30.64
N ARG A 148 -3.15 -21.27 -30.47
CA ARG A 148 -2.70 -20.33 -31.52
C ARG A 148 -1.31 -19.81 -31.24
N ILE A 149 -0.55 -19.51 -32.29
CA ILE A 149 0.76 -18.85 -32.17
C ILE A 149 0.53 -17.33 -32.15
N LEU A 150 0.97 -16.71 -31.07
CA LEU A 150 0.98 -15.26 -30.86
C LEU A 150 2.42 -14.77 -30.91
N SER A 151 2.60 -13.50 -31.28
CA SER A 151 3.88 -12.83 -31.12
C SER A 151 3.76 -11.64 -30.18
N LEU A 152 4.77 -11.45 -29.35
CA LEU A 152 4.94 -10.33 -28.44
C LEU A 152 6.21 -9.59 -28.84
N THR A 153 6.06 -8.34 -29.27
CA THR A 153 7.16 -7.47 -29.65
C THR A 153 7.29 -6.35 -28.63
N ARG A 154 8.45 -6.26 -27.97
CA ARG A 154 8.80 -5.15 -27.07
C ARG A 154 9.74 -4.19 -27.79
N GLN A 155 9.34 -2.94 -27.89
CA GLN A 155 10.09 -1.88 -28.58
C GLN A 155 10.04 -0.58 -27.76
N THR A 156 11.06 0.27 -27.91
CA THR A 156 11.05 1.63 -27.38
C THR A 156 10.46 2.56 -28.42
N ASP A 157 9.54 3.42 -28.02
CA ASP A 157 9.12 4.54 -28.84
C ASP A 157 10.28 5.56 -28.88
N ASN A 158 11.06 5.48 -29.94
CA ASN A 158 12.08 6.50 -30.24
C ASN A 158 11.36 7.73 -30.80
N GLY A 159 10.75 8.51 -29.92
CA GLY A 159 10.27 9.85 -30.28
C GLY A 159 11.46 10.65 -30.80
N GLY A 160 11.47 10.95 -32.11
CA GLY A 160 12.53 11.68 -32.80
C GLY A 160 12.59 13.17 -32.45
N GLY A 161 12.67 13.49 -31.15
CA GLY A 161 12.73 14.85 -30.62
C GLY A 161 14.03 15.13 -29.88
N LEU A 162 14.56 16.34 -30.09
CA LEU A 162 15.71 16.92 -29.43
C LEU A 162 15.39 17.21 -27.94
N SER A 163 15.19 16.17 -27.12
CA SER A 163 14.98 16.30 -25.67
C SER A 163 16.24 15.88 -24.92
N LEU A 164 16.70 16.71 -23.98
CA LEU A 164 17.89 16.46 -23.14
C LEU A 164 17.73 15.27 -22.18
N VAL A 165 16.53 14.68 -22.10
CA VAL A 165 16.22 13.50 -21.29
C VAL A 165 15.53 12.47 -22.19
N PRO A 166 16.14 11.30 -22.46
CA PRO A 166 15.50 10.25 -23.24
C PRO A 166 14.41 9.60 -22.40
N ARG A 167 13.16 10.05 -22.56
CA ARG A 167 11.98 9.28 -22.12
C ARG A 167 11.64 8.28 -23.23
N SER A 168 12.40 7.18 -23.32
CA SER A 168 12.05 6.10 -24.23
C SER A 168 10.83 5.38 -23.68
N ALA A 169 9.64 5.75 -24.14
CA ALA A 169 8.41 5.10 -23.71
C ALA A 169 8.39 3.68 -24.28
N GLU A 170 8.50 2.67 -23.44
CA GLU A 170 8.39 1.29 -23.89
C GLU A 170 6.96 0.99 -24.37
N MET A 171 6.87 0.11 -25.36
CA MET A 171 5.61 -0.37 -25.92
C MET A 171 5.69 -1.88 -26.13
N ILE A 172 4.62 -2.57 -25.77
CA ILE A 172 4.42 -3.98 -26.08
C ILE A 172 3.35 -4.09 -27.15
N ILE A 173 3.68 -4.82 -28.21
CA ILE A 173 2.77 -5.14 -29.30
C ILE A 173 2.50 -6.64 -29.24
N VAL A 174 1.26 -7.03 -29.04
CA VAL A 174 0.83 -8.44 -29.12
C VAL A 174 0.07 -8.63 -30.43
N SER A 175 0.49 -9.60 -31.23
CA SER A 175 -0.16 -9.88 -32.51
C SER A 175 -0.51 -11.35 -32.71
N CYS A 176 -1.59 -11.58 -33.45
CA CYS A 176 -2.14 -12.90 -33.77
C CYS A 176 -2.40 -12.99 -35.27
N LEU A 177 -2.12 -14.16 -35.86
CA LEU A 177 -2.60 -14.47 -37.20
C LEU A 177 -4.13 -14.60 -37.21
N GLY A 178 -4.79 -13.91 -38.14
CA GLY A 178 -6.23 -13.86 -38.28
C GLY A 178 -6.81 -12.47 -38.03
N ARG A 179 -8.04 -12.25 -38.52
CA ARG A 179 -8.79 -10.98 -38.36
C ARG A 179 -9.52 -10.88 -37.02
N ASP A 180 -9.58 -11.97 -36.27
CA ASP A 180 -10.32 -12.04 -35.02
C ASP A 180 -9.42 -11.71 -33.83
N ALA A 181 -9.57 -10.50 -33.31
CA ALA A 181 -8.84 -10.01 -32.14
C ALA A 181 -9.43 -10.49 -30.80
N THR A 182 -10.47 -11.33 -30.78
CA THR A 182 -11.09 -11.81 -29.53
C THR A 182 -10.10 -12.53 -28.62
N VAL A 183 -9.17 -13.30 -29.20
CA VAL A 183 -8.12 -14.02 -28.45
C VAL A 183 -7.16 -13.05 -27.77
N LEU A 184 -6.78 -11.96 -28.45
CA LEU A 184 -5.90 -10.93 -27.87
C LEU A 184 -6.60 -10.19 -26.71
N LYS A 185 -7.88 -9.84 -26.89
CA LYS A 185 -8.68 -9.23 -25.83
C LYS A 185 -8.82 -10.15 -24.62
N ARG A 186 -9.05 -11.44 -24.85
CA ARG A 186 -9.17 -12.45 -23.79
C ARG A 186 -7.85 -12.67 -23.06
N LEU A 187 -6.71 -12.70 -23.77
CA LEU A 187 -5.38 -12.76 -23.17
C LEU A 187 -5.18 -11.62 -22.18
N ILE A 188 -5.42 -10.38 -22.60
CA ILE A 188 -5.25 -9.19 -21.75
C ILE A 188 -6.23 -9.23 -20.57
N PHE A 189 -7.48 -9.65 -20.81
CA PHE A 189 -8.48 -9.78 -19.76
C PHE A 189 -8.09 -10.85 -18.72
N ASN A 190 -7.56 -11.99 -19.15
CA ASN A 190 -7.09 -13.05 -18.26
C ASN A 190 -5.83 -12.62 -17.49
N ALA A 191 -4.89 -11.94 -18.14
CA ALA A 191 -3.73 -11.35 -17.48
C ALA A 191 -4.14 -10.35 -16.39
N ARG A 192 -5.17 -9.53 -16.65
CA ARG A 192 -5.75 -8.62 -15.66
C ARG A 192 -6.37 -9.38 -14.48
N ILE A 193 -7.18 -10.41 -14.74
CA ILE A 193 -7.80 -11.20 -13.66
C ILE A 193 -6.74 -11.82 -12.78
N GLU A 194 -5.74 -12.49 -13.37
CA GLU A 194 -4.67 -13.16 -12.62
C GLU A 194 -3.86 -12.15 -11.79
N TYR A 195 -3.56 -10.98 -12.35
CA TYR A 195 -2.88 -9.91 -11.64
C TYR A 195 -3.70 -9.42 -10.44
N LEU A 196 -4.99 -9.12 -10.65
CA LEU A 196 -5.89 -8.63 -9.60
C LEU A 196 -6.18 -9.70 -8.55
N GLU A 197 -6.25 -10.97 -8.89
CA GLU A 197 -6.46 -12.07 -7.92
C GLU A 197 -5.29 -12.19 -6.95
N ARG A 198 -4.05 -11.98 -7.41
CA ARG A 198 -2.88 -11.93 -6.54
C ARG A 198 -2.86 -10.67 -5.68
N GLU A 199 -3.32 -9.54 -6.22
CA GLU A 199 -3.46 -8.32 -5.43
C GLU A 199 -4.57 -8.44 -4.38
N LYS A 200 -5.62 -9.25 -4.57
CA LYS A 200 -6.67 -9.47 -3.53
C LYS A 200 -6.13 -10.04 -2.23
N GLU A 201 -5.06 -10.84 -2.29
CA GLU A 201 -4.42 -11.44 -1.11
C GLU A 201 -3.53 -10.43 -0.37
N ARG A 202 -3.39 -9.22 -0.91
CA ARG A 202 -2.55 -8.17 -0.36
C ARG A 202 -3.33 -6.88 -0.17
N THR A 203 -3.00 -6.17 0.90
CA THR A 203 -3.51 -4.83 1.16
C THR A 203 -2.36 -3.86 1.02
N SER A 204 -2.46 -2.91 0.08
CA SER A 204 -1.47 -1.86 -0.04
C SER A 204 -1.76 -0.75 0.96
N ILE A 205 -0.70 -0.26 1.61
CA ILE A 205 -0.78 0.84 2.57
C ILE A 205 -0.05 2.03 1.99
N TYR A 206 -0.79 3.12 1.83
CA TYR A 206 -0.33 4.40 1.32
C TYR A 206 -0.23 5.40 2.48
N ARG A 207 0.81 6.22 2.48
CA ARG A 207 0.98 7.34 3.41
C ARG A 207 1.11 8.64 2.64
N ALA A 208 0.60 9.72 3.22
CA ALA A 208 0.85 11.05 2.72
C ALA A 208 2.33 11.41 2.92
N ALA A 209 3.01 11.80 1.85
CA ALA A 209 4.39 12.24 1.88
C ALA A 209 4.59 13.41 0.93
N LYS A 210 5.59 14.23 1.25
CA LYS A 210 5.89 15.45 0.51
C LYS A 210 6.64 15.09 -0.78
N SER A 211 6.11 15.53 -1.91
CA SER A 211 6.79 15.46 -3.20
C SER A 211 7.83 16.58 -3.33
N TYR A 212 8.66 16.51 -4.36
CA TYR A 212 9.65 17.55 -4.67
C TYR A 212 9.03 18.92 -4.95
N ASP A 213 7.77 18.97 -5.38
CA ASP A 213 7.06 20.18 -5.80
C ASP A 213 6.25 20.86 -4.67
N ASP A 214 6.64 20.63 -3.40
CA ASP A 214 5.96 21.10 -2.18
C ASP A 214 4.55 20.51 -1.95
N ASP A 215 3.95 19.90 -2.97
CA ASP A 215 2.68 19.18 -2.92
C ASP A 215 2.79 17.83 -2.19
N MET A 216 1.77 17.50 -1.39
CA MET A 216 1.61 16.19 -0.75
C MET A 216 0.98 15.20 -1.71
N SER A 217 1.61 14.03 -1.86
CA SER A 217 1.11 12.93 -2.69
C SER A 217 1.04 11.62 -1.89
N TRP A 218 0.27 10.69 -2.42
CA TRP A 218 0.13 9.35 -1.84
C TRP A 218 1.29 8.47 -2.29
N ILE A 219 2.12 8.05 -1.34
CA ILE A 219 3.23 7.12 -1.62
C ILE A 219 2.88 5.76 -1.03
N LYS A 220 3.03 4.70 -1.83
CA LYS A 220 2.87 3.32 -1.37
C LYS A 220 4.05 2.99 -0.44
N CYS A 221 3.78 2.84 0.85
CA CYS A 221 4.81 2.51 1.84
C CYS A 221 5.09 1.01 1.90
N MET A 222 4.03 0.21 1.89
CA MET A 222 4.15 -1.23 2.06
C MET A 222 2.92 -1.94 1.49
N SER A 223 3.04 -3.25 1.31
CA SER A 223 1.93 -4.12 0.97
C SER A 223 1.99 -5.32 1.90
N LYS A 224 0.94 -5.53 2.69
CA LYS A 224 0.87 -6.64 3.66
C LYS A 224 -0.09 -7.70 3.15
N THR A 225 0.16 -8.95 3.48
CA THR A 225 -0.84 -10.01 3.28
C THR A 225 -2.10 -9.72 4.08
N THR A 226 -3.26 -10.10 3.55
CA THR A 226 -4.53 -9.84 4.22
C THR A 226 -4.60 -10.58 5.55
N ARG A 227 -4.71 -9.84 6.66
CA ARG A 227 -4.90 -10.42 7.98
C ARG A 227 -6.32 -11.02 8.08
N PRO A 228 -6.49 -12.32 8.38
CA PRO A 228 -7.81 -12.90 8.57
C PRO A 228 -8.52 -12.25 9.76
N LEU A 229 -9.81 -11.92 9.60
CA LEU A 229 -10.61 -11.30 10.65
C LEU A 229 -10.70 -12.14 11.93
N SER A 230 -10.57 -13.47 11.80
CA SER A 230 -10.56 -14.41 12.93
C SER A 230 -9.38 -14.19 13.89
N THR A 231 -8.27 -13.63 13.42
CA THR A 231 -7.07 -13.36 14.24
C THR A 231 -7.17 -12.07 15.05
N VAL A 232 -8.25 -11.31 14.89
CA VAL A 232 -8.49 -10.10 15.67
C VAL A 232 -9.37 -10.49 16.84
N VAL A 233 -8.95 -10.12 18.04
CA VAL A 233 -9.65 -10.41 19.29
C VAL A 233 -10.71 -9.32 19.48
N LEU A 234 -11.97 -9.69 19.23
CA LEU A 234 -13.14 -8.84 19.38
C LEU A 234 -14.36 -9.76 19.42
N ASP A 235 -15.41 -9.33 20.12
CA ASP A 235 -16.70 -10.02 20.18
C ASP A 235 -17.22 -10.36 18.78
N GLU A 236 -17.62 -11.62 18.62
CA GLU A 236 -18.03 -12.15 17.33
C GLU A 236 -19.29 -11.43 16.78
N SER A 237 -20.16 -10.93 17.65
CA SER A 237 -21.32 -10.12 17.26
C SER A 237 -20.91 -8.81 16.58
N ASP A 238 -19.87 -8.15 17.08
CA ASP A 238 -19.43 -6.86 16.57
C ASP A 238 -18.62 -7.01 15.28
N LYS A 239 -17.81 -8.08 15.18
CA LYS A 239 -17.18 -8.48 13.90
C LYS A 239 -18.23 -8.70 12.81
N GLN A 240 -19.27 -9.49 13.10
CA GLN A 240 -20.31 -9.78 12.12
C GLN A 240 -21.11 -8.53 11.73
N ARG A 241 -21.41 -7.66 12.69
CA ARG A 241 -22.07 -6.37 12.42
C ARG A 241 -21.22 -5.49 11.50
N LEU A 242 -19.92 -5.36 11.78
CA LEU A 242 -18.99 -4.60 10.96
C LEU A 242 -18.92 -5.15 9.53
N VAL A 243 -18.72 -6.45 9.38
CA VAL A 243 -18.64 -7.10 8.05
C VAL A 243 -19.92 -6.91 7.27
N LYS A 244 -21.08 -7.12 7.92
CA LYS A 244 -22.38 -6.94 7.28
C LYS A 244 -22.62 -5.49 6.84
N ASP A 245 -22.20 -4.52 7.66
CA ASP A 245 -22.33 -3.10 7.32
C ASP A 245 -21.42 -2.70 6.15
N LEU A 246 -20.15 -3.15 6.16
CA LEU A 246 -19.20 -2.94 5.07
C LEU A 246 -19.68 -3.56 3.76
N GLN A 247 -20.12 -4.82 3.80
CA GLN A 247 -20.68 -5.50 2.62
C GLN A 247 -21.91 -4.78 2.07
N ARG A 248 -22.78 -4.30 2.96
CA ARG A 248 -23.96 -3.53 2.56
C ARG A 248 -23.55 -2.22 1.91
N TYR A 249 -22.61 -1.49 2.51
CA TYR A 249 -22.15 -0.22 1.98
C TYR A 249 -21.52 -0.39 0.60
N LEU A 250 -20.54 -1.31 0.47
CA LEU A 250 -19.77 -1.52 -0.76
C LEU A 250 -20.57 -2.17 -1.91
N ASN A 251 -21.77 -2.68 -1.64
CA ASN A 251 -22.63 -3.25 -2.68
C ASN A 251 -22.98 -2.17 -3.74
N PRO A 252 -22.73 -2.41 -5.05
CA PRO A 252 -23.07 -1.46 -6.11
C PRO A 252 -24.53 -0.99 -6.11
N GLN A 253 -25.46 -1.85 -5.67
CA GLN A 253 -26.88 -1.49 -5.55
C GLN A 253 -27.12 -0.41 -4.50
N THR A 254 -26.38 -0.45 -3.39
CA THR A 254 -26.47 0.55 -2.33
C THR A 254 -26.04 1.92 -2.82
N LYS A 255 -24.96 2.00 -3.61
CA LYS A 255 -24.55 3.26 -4.25
C LYS A 255 -25.67 3.89 -5.07
N HIS A 256 -26.40 3.09 -5.85
CA HIS A 256 -27.56 3.59 -6.61
C HIS A 256 -28.69 4.06 -5.67
N TRP A 257 -28.96 3.31 -4.60
CA TRP A 257 -29.97 3.66 -3.59
C TRP A 257 -29.71 5.02 -2.92
N TYR A 258 -28.45 5.33 -2.62
CA TYR A 258 -28.01 6.63 -2.07
C TYR A 258 -28.23 7.75 -3.10
N ALA A 259 -27.77 7.53 -4.34
CA ALA A 259 -27.89 8.51 -5.42
C ALA A 259 -29.35 8.88 -5.73
N THR A 260 -30.27 7.90 -5.79
CA THR A 260 -31.70 8.16 -6.03
C THR A 260 -32.36 9.01 -4.93
N ARG A 261 -31.78 9.00 -3.72
CA ARG A 261 -32.30 9.75 -2.57
C ARG A 261 -31.58 11.07 -2.33
N GLY A 262 -30.57 11.40 -3.13
CA GLY A 262 -29.74 12.60 -2.94
C GLY A 262 -28.95 12.58 -1.63
N ILE A 263 -28.71 11.39 -1.05
CA ILE A 263 -27.91 11.25 0.17
C ILE A 263 -26.45 11.04 -0.27
N PRO A 264 -25.49 11.83 0.23
CA PRO A 264 -24.08 11.64 -0.09
C PRO A 264 -23.62 10.23 0.23
N TYR A 265 -22.96 9.57 -0.73
CA TYR A 265 -22.51 8.18 -0.58
C TYR A 265 -21.21 8.13 0.23
N ARG A 266 -21.36 8.20 1.56
CA ARG A 266 -20.28 8.18 2.56
C ARG A 266 -20.63 7.25 3.72
N ARG A 267 -19.60 6.69 4.36
CA ARG A 267 -19.74 5.86 5.56
C ARG A 267 -18.53 6.05 6.48
N GLY A 268 -18.78 6.45 7.72
CA GLY A 268 -17.74 6.64 8.72
C GLY A 268 -17.80 5.64 9.87
N TYR A 269 -16.64 5.15 10.28
CA TYR A 269 -16.45 4.19 11.36
C TYR A 269 -15.55 4.80 12.43
N LEU A 270 -15.92 4.61 13.70
CA LEU A 270 -15.11 5.01 14.85
C LEU A 270 -14.74 3.80 15.69
N PHE A 271 -13.45 3.55 15.84
CA PHE A 271 -12.90 2.51 16.70
C PHE A 271 -12.25 3.19 17.90
N SER A 272 -12.84 3.02 19.09
CA SER A 272 -12.36 3.68 20.30
C SER A 272 -12.05 2.70 21.41
N GLY A 273 -11.05 2.98 22.24
CA GLY A 273 -10.69 2.13 23.39
C GLY A 273 -9.20 2.18 23.71
N PRO A 274 -8.74 1.53 24.79
CA PRO A 274 -7.35 1.61 25.25
C PRO A 274 -6.31 1.22 24.18
N PRO A 275 -5.05 1.69 24.30
CA PRO A 275 -3.98 1.26 23.40
C PRO A 275 -3.75 -0.27 23.48
N GLY A 276 -3.30 -0.87 22.39
CA GLY A 276 -3.01 -2.32 22.35
C GLY A 276 -4.24 -3.25 22.29
N THR A 277 -5.44 -2.72 22.03
CA THR A 277 -6.68 -3.51 21.93
C THR A 277 -7.02 -3.99 20.51
N GLY A 278 -6.21 -3.63 19.51
CA GLY A 278 -6.37 -4.15 18.14
C GLY A 278 -7.18 -3.27 17.19
N LYS A 279 -7.42 -1.98 17.50
CA LYS A 279 -8.12 -1.01 16.63
C LYS A 279 -7.56 -0.96 15.19
N THR A 280 -6.27 -0.65 15.04
CA THR A 280 -5.59 -0.63 13.72
C THR A 280 -5.53 -2.03 13.09
N SER A 281 -5.42 -3.07 13.91
CA SER A 281 -5.44 -4.46 13.44
C SER A 281 -6.79 -4.85 12.82
N LEU A 282 -7.91 -4.40 13.39
CA LEU A 282 -9.23 -4.60 12.84
C LEU A 282 -9.40 -3.86 11.51
N THR A 283 -8.91 -2.62 11.41
CA THR A 283 -8.91 -1.86 10.16
C THR A 283 -8.18 -2.60 9.05
N LEU A 284 -6.98 -3.13 9.34
CA LEU A 284 -6.19 -3.90 8.39
C LEU A 284 -6.92 -5.16 7.94
N ALA A 285 -7.51 -5.92 8.87
CA ALA A 285 -8.26 -7.12 8.56
C ALA A 285 -9.54 -6.82 7.75
N ALA A 286 -10.25 -5.75 8.09
CA ALA A 286 -11.46 -5.32 7.39
C ALA A 286 -11.16 -4.83 5.97
N ALA A 287 -10.09 -4.06 5.78
CA ALA A 287 -9.62 -3.63 4.46
C ALA A 287 -9.26 -4.83 3.58
N GLY A 288 -8.47 -5.77 4.12
CA GLY A 288 -8.07 -6.98 3.42
C GLY A 288 -9.25 -7.86 3.04
N LEU A 289 -10.23 -8.05 3.94
CA LEU A 289 -11.44 -8.81 3.65
C LEU A 289 -12.27 -8.20 2.51
N MET A 290 -12.30 -6.87 2.41
CA MET A 290 -13.05 -6.15 1.38
C MET A 290 -12.22 -5.86 0.11
N GLY A 291 -10.93 -6.22 0.08
CA GLY A 291 -10.03 -5.91 -1.03
C GLY A 291 -9.81 -4.39 -1.25
N LEU A 292 -9.80 -3.62 -0.15
CA LEU A 292 -9.59 -2.18 -0.19
C LEU A 292 -8.15 -1.84 0.21
N ASP A 293 -7.53 -0.91 -0.53
CA ASP A 293 -6.26 -0.31 -0.11
C ASP A 293 -6.48 0.72 1.00
N ILE A 294 -5.48 0.83 1.88
CA ILE A 294 -5.51 1.71 3.06
C ILE A 294 -4.69 2.96 2.78
N TYR A 295 -5.31 4.10 3.03
CA TYR A 295 -4.72 5.43 2.96
C TYR A 295 -4.63 6.01 4.35
N MET A 296 -3.44 5.98 4.92
CA MET A 296 -3.20 6.35 6.30
C MET A 296 -2.73 7.81 6.41
N ILE A 297 -3.41 8.57 7.26
CA ILE A 297 -3.09 9.95 7.58
C ILE A 297 -2.87 10.06 9.08
N ASN A 298 -1.69 10.55 9.46
CA ASN A 298 -1.42 10.99 10.82
C ASN A 298 -1.65 12.51 10.87
N LEU A 299 -2.65 12.93 11.66
CA LEU A 299 -3.07 14.32 11.79
C LEU A 299 -2.11 15.17 12.63
N ASP A 300 -1.21 14.56 13.41
CA ASP A 300 -0.21 15.29 14.21
C ASP A 300 1.05 15.66 13.42
N SER A 301 1.14 15.25 12.14
CA SER A 301 2.31 15.57 11.32
C SER A 301 2.44 17.09 11.10
N PRO A 302 3.60 17.71 11.42
CA PRO A 302 3.80 19.16 11.25
C PRO A 302 3.83 19.61 9.77
N LEU A 303 3.90 18.65 8.84
CA LEU A 303 3.93 18.89 7.41
C LEU A 303 2.52 19.00 6.80
N LEU A 304 1.47 18.68 7.56
CA LEU A 304 0.11 18.56 7.06
C LEU A 304 -0.66 19.87 7.30
N SER A 305 -0.88 20.64 6.23
CA SER A 305 -1.76 21.80 6.22
C SER A 305 -3.20 21.41 5.82
N GLU A 306 -4.16 22.30 6.03
CA GLU A 306 -5.56 22.09 5.61
C GLU A 306 -5.69 21.96 4.08
N ASP A 307 -4.97 22.78 3.33
CA ASP A 307 -4.98 22.74 1.85
C ASP A 307 -4.37 21.43 1.34
N ASN A 308 -3.26 20.99 1.95
CA ASN A 308 -2.63 19.70 1.63
C ASN A 308 -3.56 18.53 1.97
N LEU A 309 -4.27 18.60 3.10
CA LEU A 309 -5.26 17.59 3.48
C LEU A 309 -6.41 17.53 2.47
N ALA A 310 -6.93 18.68 2.05
CA ALA A 310 -7.97 18.75 1.03
C ALA A 310 -7.49 18.18 -0.31
N SER A 311 -6.27 18.51 -0.75
CA SER A 311 -5.65 17.97 -1.97
C SER A 311 -5.45 16.45 -1.89
N LEU A 312 -4.95 15.93 -0.76
CA LEU A 312 -4.81 14.50 -0.51
C LEU A 312 -6.16 13.78 -0.64
N PHE A 313 -7.22 14.32 -0.04
CA PHE A 313 -8.56 13.76 -0.16
C PHE A 313 -9.13 13.88 -1.58
N GLN A 314 -8.77 14.89 -2.36
CA GLN A 314 -9.20 14.98 -3.76
C GLN A 314 -8.50 13.95 -4.66
N ASN A 315 -7.25 13.61 -4.35
CA ASN A 315 -6.42 12.67 -5.11
C ASN A 315 -6.59 11.19 -4.70
N LEU A 316 -7.48 10.90 -3.75
CA LEU A 316 -7.78 9.54 -3.33
C LEU A 316 -8.59 8.78 -4.42
N PRO A 317 -8.42 7.45 -4.55
CA PRO A 317 -9.26 6.65 -5.42
C PRO A 317 -10.73 6.64 -5.03
N ARG A 318 -11.59 6.14 -5.94
CA ARG A 318 -13.04 6.03 -5.73
C ARG A 318 -13.46 4.93 -4.77
N SER A 319 -12.61 3.94 -4.52
CA SER A 319 -12.90 2.78 -3.66
C SER A 319 -11.67 2.46 -2.85
N CYS A 320 -11.59 3.07 -1.67
CA CYS A 320 -10.47 2.91 -0.75
C CYS A 320 -10.95 3.08 0.69
N LEU A 321 -10.11 2.63 1.63
CA LEU A 321 -10.29 2.86 3.05
C LEU A 321 -9.32 3.96 3.50
N VAL A 322 -9.85 5.03 4.08
CA VAL A 322 -9.06 6.10 4.69
C VAL A 322 -8.97 5.82 6.19
N LEU A 323 -7.75 5.75 6.72
CA LEU A 323 -7.49 5.58 8.13
C LEU A 323 -6.93 6.88 8.70
N LEU A 324 -7.69 7.48 9.61
CA LEU A 324 -7.23 8.58 10.46
C LEU A 324 -6.83 7.98 11.82
N GLU A 325 -5.54 7.94 12.10
CA GLU A 325 -5.06 7.43 13.39
C GLU A 325 -5.04 8.53 14.46
N ASP A 326 -5.36 8.13 15.70
CA ASP A 326 -5.24 8.92 16.93
C ASP A 326 -5.87 10.32 16.83
N ILE A 327 -7.16 10.35 16.45
CA ILE A 327 -7.89 11.62 16.28
C ILE A 327 -7.99 12.44 17.58
N ASP A 328 -7.85 11.80 18.74
CA ASP A 328 -7.84 12.40 20.08
C ASP A 328 -6.49 13.03 20.47
N ALA A 329 -5.37 12.54 19.94
CA ALA A 329 -4.05 13.11 20.21
C ALA A 329 -3.87 14.50 19.57
N THR A 330 -4.69 14.78 18.55
CA THR A 330 -4.67 16.09 17.92
C THR A 330 -5.30 17.12 18.87
N ARG A 331 -4.57 18.19 19.19
CA ARG A 331 -5.07 19.34 19.97
C ARG A 331 -6.30 20.06 19.37
N LEU A 332 -6.89 19.50 18.31
CA LEU A 332 -8.15 19.89 17.69
C LEU A 332 -9.33 19.87 18.67
N THR A 333 -9.26 19.00 19.67
CA THR A 333 -10.32 18.74 20.65
C THR A 333 -10.17 19.62 21.90
N HIS A 334 -8.94 19.91 22.32
CA HIS A 334 -8.64 20.78 23.48
C HIS A 334 -8.89 22.28 23.23
N ALA A 335 -8.93 22.72 21.97
CA ALA A 335 -9.14 24.14 21.65
C ALA A 335 -10.52 24.67 22.07
N ARG A 336 -11.57 23.83 22.13
CA ARG A 336 -12.89 24.29 22.57
C ARG A 336 -13.05 24.43 24.08
N ASN A 337 -12.32 23.62 24.87
CA ASN A 337 -12.39 23.72 26.33
C ASN A 337 -11.54 24.87 26.89
N ALA A 338 -10.59 25.40 26.12
CA ALA A 338 -9.80 26.58 26.47
C ALA A 338 -10.43 27.92 26.01
N GLU A 339 -11.48 27.89 25.18
CA GLU A 339 -12.12 29.10 24.63
C GLU A 339 -13.40 29.53 25.38
N SER A 340 -13.72 28.91 26.51
CA SER A 340 -14.83 29.33 27.39
C SER A 340 -14.43 30.37 28.46
N GLY A 341 -13.41 31.18 28.19
CA GLY A 341 -13.09 32.35 29.00
C GLY A 341 -11.77 33.00 28.62
N ASP A 342 -11.74 33.81 27.57
CA ASP A 342 -11.25 35.19 27.65
C ASP A 342 -11.44 35.90 26.30
N THR A 343 -12.20 37.00 26.33
CA THR A 343 -12.32 37.95 25.24
C THR A 343 -11.24 39.00 25.40
N SER A 344 -10.02 38.75 24.91
CA SER A 344 -9.01 39.80 24.84
C SER A 344 -8.15 39.66 23.58
N ALA A 345 -8.18 40.73 22.78
CA ALA A 345 -7.49 40.85 21.51
C ALA A 345 -5.99 41.12 21.73
N GLY A 346 -5.16 40.07 21.62
CA GLY A 346 -3.69 40.16 21.59
C GLY A 346 -3.10 39.81 20.21
N PRO A 347 -1.92 40.35 19.84
CA PRO A 347 -1.44 40.37 18.46
C PRO A 347 -1.02 38.98 17.95
N LYS A 348 -1.47 38.65 16.74
CA LYS A 348 -1.15 37.41 16.01
C LYS A 348 0.37 37.25 15.83
N LYS A 349 1.03 36.46 16.68
CA LYS A 349 2.36 35.90 16.40
C LYS A 349 2.26 34.92 15.22
N ASN A 350 3.00 35.22 14.16
CA ASN A 350 3.13 34.47 12.91
C ASN A 350 3.81 33.09 13.10
N GLY A 351 3.14 32.16 13.80
CA GLY A 351 3.60 30.77 13.98
C GLY A 351 2.54 29.69 13.71
N ARG A 352 1.30 30.05 13.36
CA ARG A 352 0.14 29.14 13.26
C ARG A 352 -0.16 28.62 11.83
N ARG A 353 0.81 28.61 10.91
CA ARG A 353 0.56 28.29 9.48
C ARG A 353 0.59 26.80 9.09
N GLY A 354 0.79 25.87 10.03
CA GLY A 354 0.99 24.44 9.68
C GLY A 354 0.15 23.44 10.46
N ARG A 355 -0.89 23.86 11.19
CA ARG A 355 -1.73 22.92 11.98
C ARG A 355 -3.14 22.89 11.41
N ILE A 356 -3.62 21.68 11.14
CA ILE A 356 -5.01 21.42 10.75
C ILE A 356 -5.92 21.96 11.87
N SER A 357 -7.01 22.62 11.52
CA SER A 357 -8.11 22.92 12.45
C SER A 357 -9.20 21.84 12.36
N LEU A 358 -10.00 21.72 13.41
CA LEU A 358 -11.12 20.79 13.45
C LEU A 358 -12.12 21.13 12.34
N SER A 359 -12.37 22.43 12.12
CA SER A 359 -13.23 22.91 11.04
C SER A 359 -12.70 22.52 9.66
N GLY A 360 -11.38 22.59 9.45
CA GLY A 360 -10.72 22.12 8.22
C GLY A 360 -10.95 20.63 7.99
N LEU A 361 -10.69 19.79 8.99
CA LEU A 361 -10.93 18.35 8.92
C LEU A 361 -12.41 18.03 8.62
N LEU A 362 -13.34 18.70 9.31
CA LEU A 362 -14.78 18.51 9.11
C LEU A 362 -15.24 18.89 7.70
N ASN A 363 -14.67 19.95 7.13
CA ASN A 363 -14.96 20.37 5.76
C ASN A 363 -14.40 19.38 4.73
N VAL A 364 -13.28 18.72 5.02
CA VAL A 364 -12.72 17.68 4.14
C VAL A 364 -13.55 16.39 4.17
N ILE A 365 -14.10 16.01 5.33
CA ILE A 365 -14.90 14.78 5.48
C ILE A 365 -16.30 14.94 4.88
N ASP A 366 -16.97 16.08 5.16
CA ASP A 366 -18.40 16.25 4.92
C ASP A 366 -18.75 17.56 4.20
N GLY A 367 -17.76 18.29 3.71
CA GLY A 367 -17.98 19.52 2.96
C GLY A 367 -18.64 19.30 1.60
N VAL A 368 -19.08 20.40 0.99
CA VAL A 368 -19.77 20.40 -0.31
C VAL A 368 -18.89 19.86 -1.43
N GLY A 369 -17.57 20.04 -1.33
CA GLY A 369 -16.59 19.51 -2.28
C GLY A 369 -16.02 18.14 -1.93
N ALA A 370 -16.48 17.49 -0.86
CA ALA A 370 -15.92 16.21 -0.42
C ALA A 370 -16.37 15.07 -1.32
N GLN A 371 -15.39 14.28 -1.80
CA GLN A 371 -15.64 13.19 -2.74
C GLN A 371 -16.29 11.98 -2.06
N GLU A 372 -17.10 11.26 -2.82
CA GLU A 372 -17.93 10.15 -2.35
C GLU A 372 -17.34 8.76 -2.70
N GLY A 373 -17.84 7.72 -2.04
CA GLY A 373 -17.53 6.31 -2.36
C GLY A 373 -16.42 5.67 -1.53
N ARG A 374 -15.99 6.32 -0.45
CA ARG A 374 -14.90 5.86 0.40
C ARG A 374 -15.41 5.40 1.75
N VAL A 375 -14.62 4.53 2.38
CA VAL A 375 -14.81 4.13 3.78
C VAL A 375 -13.86 4.95 4.63
N LEU A 376 -14.37 5.68 5.61
CA LEU A 376 -13.55 6.42 6.58
C LEU A 376 -13.51 5.65 7.89
N VAL A 377 -12.32 5.33 8.39
CA VAL A 377 -12.10 4.74 9.71
C VAL A 377 -11.28 5.71 10.54
N MET A 378 -11.78 6.01 11.73
CA MET A 378 -11.10 6.82 12.73
C MET A 378 -10.77 5.94 13.92
N THR A 379 -9.53 6.00 14.40
CA THR A 379 -9.14 5.35 15.66
C THR A 379 -8.92 6.39 16.75
N SER A 380 -9.29 6.04 17.97
CA SER A 380 -9.08 6.91 19.14
C SER A 380 -8.79 6.09 20.40
N ASN A 381 -7.92 6.61 21.27
CA ASN A 381 -7.65 5.99 22.56
C ASN A 381 -8.62 6.49 23.65
N HIS A 382 -9.00 7.76 23.55
CA HIS A 382 -9.85 8.49 24.50
C HIS A 382 -11.17 8.94 23.85
N THR A 383 -12.26 8.20 24.10
CA THR A 383 -13.57 8.50 23.49
C THR A 383 -14.12 9.83 23.98
N GLU A 384 -13.84 10.17 25.24
CA GLU A 384 -14.21 11.40 25.93
C GLU A 384 -13.60 12.65 25.31
N ASN A 385 -12.46 12.51 24.63
CA ASN A 385 -11.75 13.63 24.01
C ASN A 385 -12.27 13.91 22.60
N ILE A 386 -13.18 13.12 22.04
CA ILE A 386 -13.65 13.31 20.66
C ILE A 386 -14.70 14.42 20.60
N ASP A 387 -14.51 15.38 19.68
CA ASP A 387 -15.47 16.47 19.49
C ASP A 387 -16.84 15.96 19.02
N ALA A 388 -17.91 16.42 19.68
CA ALA A 388 -19.29 16.03 19.35
C ALA A 388 -19.69 16.34 17.89
N ALA A 389 -19.03 17.27 17.22
CA ALA A 389 -19.25 17.55 15.80
C ALA A 389 -18.74 16.42 14.89
N LEU A 390 -17.73 15.66 15.28
CA LEU A 390 -17.26 14.48 14.54
C LEU A 390 -18.24 13.30 14.67
N LEU A 391 -18.89 13.16 15.83
CA LEU A 391 -19.81 12.05 16.14
C LEU A 391 -21.18 12.16 15.47
N ARG A 392 -21.44 13.20 14.68
CA ARG A 392 -22.74 13.40 14.02
C ARG A 392 -22.98 12.34 12.92
N PRO A 393 -24.23 11.85 12.76
CA PRO A 393 -24.59 10.97 11.66
C PRO A 393 -24.19 11.57 10.29
N GLY A 394 -23.67 10.74 9.40
CA GLY A 394 -23.05 11.17 8.13
C GLY A 394 -21.52 11.35 8.21
N ARG A 395 -20.96 11.49 9.41
CA ARG A 395 -19.50 11.53 9.67
C ARG A 395 -19.03 10.28 10.41
N VAL A 396 -19.76 9.88 11.44
CA VAL A 396 -19.61 8.59 12.14
C VAL A 396 -20.98 7.92 12.15
N ASP A 397 -21.09 6.80 11.45
CA ASP A 397 -22.34 6.04 11.34
C ASP A 397 -22.29 4.72 12.12
N PHE A 398 -21.08 4.23 12.41
CA PHE A 398 -20.85 2.98 13.11
C PHE A 398 -19.70 3.15 14.10
N SER A 399 -19.88 2.70 15.34
CA SER A 399 -18.84 2.76 16.36
C SER A 399 -18.64 1.41 17.04
N ILE A 400 -17.38 1.03 17.25
CA ILE A 400 -16.98 -0.13 18.05
C ILE A 400 -16.14 0.37 19.20
N LYS A 401 -16.52 -0.03 20.41
CA LYS A 401 -15.74 0.20 21.63
C LYS A 401 -14.92 -1.04 21.94
N PHE A 402 -13.61 -0.87 21.97
CA PHE A 402 -12.65 -1.89 22.33
C PHE A 402 -12.41 -1.85 23.84
N GLY A 403 -12.67 -2.98 24.49
CA GLY A 403 -12.35 -3.18 25.90
C GLY A 403 -10.95 -3.75 26.10
N LEU A 404 -10.55 -3.82 27.37
CA LEU A 404 -9.46 -4.69 27.82
C LEU A 404 -9.89 -6.16 27.67
N ALA A 405 -8.95 -7.09 27.81
CA ALA A 405 -9.22 -8.49 27.54
C ALA A 405 -10.21 -9.10 28.53
N THR A 406 -11.23 -9.77 28.01
CA THR A 406 -12.09 -10.69 28.77
C THR A 406 -11.40 -12.05 28.93
N PRO A 407 -11.84 -12.89 29.88
CA PRO A 407 -11.34 -14.27 29.97
C PRO A 407 -11.54 -15.05 28.66
N GLU A 408 -12.67 -14.84 27.98
CA GLU A 408 -12.93 -15.44 26.67
C GLU A 408 -11.90 -14.99 25.62
N ALA A 409 -11.62 -13.68 25.55
CA ALA A 409 -10.59 -13.13 24.68
C ALA A 409 -9.19 -13.69 24.99
N ALA A 410 -8.86 -13.90 26.26
CA ALA A 410 -7.59 -14.50 26.66
C ALA A 410 -7.48 -15.98 26.23
N ALA A 411 -8.56 -16.75 26.38
CA ALA A 411 -8.63 -18.13 25.89
C ALA A 411 -8.49 -18.19 24.36
N ASP A 412 -9.13 -17.27 23.64
CA ASP A 412 -9.03 -17.17 22.18
C ASP A 412 -7.60 -16.85 21.73
N ILE A 413 -6.91 -15.92 22.39
CA ILE A 413 -5.50 -15.60 22.07
C ILE A 413 -4.62 -16.83 22.32
N PHE A 414 -4.81 -17.53 23.44
CA PHE A 414 -4.07 -18.75 23.76
C PHE A 414 -4.26 -19.84 22.70
N ALA A 415 -5.51 -20.11 22.33
CA ALA A 415 -5.83 -21.07 21.28
C ALA A 415 -5.28 -20.65 19.92
N GLN A 416 -5.31 -19.36 19.57
CA GLN A 416 -4.76 -18.87 18.32
C GLN A 416 -3.25 -19.08 18.20
N ILE A 417 -2.51 -18.99 19.31
CA ILE A 417 -1.05 -19.16 19.33
C ILE A 417 -0.65 -20.64 19.37
N HIS A 418 -1.37 -21.47 20.13
CA HIS A 418 -0.95 -22.87 20.40
C HIS A 418 -1.76 -23.95 19.66
N ASP A 419 -3.01 -23.70 19.24
CA ASP A 419 -3.86 -24.70 18.55
C ASP A 419 -3.51 -24.80 17.05
N VAL A 420 -3.07 -23.68 16.45
CA VAL A 420 -2.66 -23.62 15.04
C VAL A 420 -1.22 -24.12 14.92
N PRO A 421 -0.96 -25.29 14.28
CA PRO A 421 0.42 -25.69 14.04
C PRO A 421 1.10 -24.66 13.14
N TYR A 422 2.33 -24.28 13.49
CA TYR A 422 3.22 -23.60 12.56
C TYR A 422 3.37 -24.48 11.31
N SER A 423 2.71 -24.08 10.22
CA SER A 423 2.72 -24.80 8.96
C SER A 423 3.42 -23.90 7.94
N LYS A 424 4.53 -24.38 7.38
CA LYS A 424 5.33 -23.72 6.32
C LYS A 424 4.60 -23.63 4.96
N ALA A 425 3.29 -23.84 4.94
CA ALA A 425 2.48 -23.89 3.73
C ALA A 425 1.53 -22.68 3.71
N PRO A 426 1.19 -22.14 2.52
CA PRO A 426 0.30 -20.97 2.40
C PRO A 426 -0.98 -21.17 3.20
N ALA A 427 -1.57 -20.09 3.74
CA ALA A 427 -2.67 -20.13 4.69
C ALA A 427 -3.86 -21.05 4.30
N ALA A 428 -4.05 -21.32 3.00
CA ALA A 428 -5.03 -22.28 2.49
C ALA A 428 -4.68 -23.77 2.75
N GLN A 429 -3.40 -24.14 2.77
CA GLN A 429 -2.90 -25.50 3.02
C GLN A 429 -2.69 -25.79 4.51
N ALA A 430 -2.26 -24.78 5.29
CA ALA A 430 -2.23 -24.87 6.76
C ALA A 430 -3.63 -25.23 7.32
N ARG A 431 -4.70 -24.70 6.71
CA ARG A 431 -6.10 -25.03 7.04
C ARG A 431 -6.50 -26.47 6.75
N LYS A 432 -5.87 -27.13 5.77
CA LYS A 432 -6.07 -28.57 5.52
C LYS A 432 -5.36 -29.41 6.58
N ALA A 433 -4.14 -29.02 6.98
CA ALA A 433 -3.41 -29.69 8.07
C ALA A 433 -4.13 -29.58 9.43
N ILE A 434 -4.85 -28.48 9.69
CA ILE A 434 -5.74 -28.32 10.86
C ILE A 434 -6.86 -29.38 10.87
N SER A 435 -7.34 -29.81 9.70
CA SER A 435 -8.34 -30.88 9.58
C SER A 435 -7.79 -32.27 9.90
N ASP A 436 -6.46 -32.45 9.85
CA ASP A 436 -5.79 -33.75 10.00
C ASP A 436 -5.12 -33.92 11.38
N LYS A 437 -5.17 -32.91 12.27
CA LYS A 437 -4.68 -33.03 13.66
C LYS A 437 -5.53 -34.04 14.46
N PRO A 438 -4.93 -34.88 15.31
CA PRO A 438 -5.70 -35.72 16.22
C PRO A 438 -6.52 -34.83 17.16
N ALA A 439 -7.84 -35.04 17.19
CA ALA A 439 -8.79 -34.25 17.98
C ALA A 439 -8.40 -34.11 19.48
N THR A 440 -7.59 -35.02 19.99
CA THR A 440 -7.09 -35.08 21.37
C THR A 440 -6.14 -33.93 21.72
N GLU A 441 -5.27 -33.50 20.80
CA GLU A 441 -4.26 -32.46 21.06
C GLU A 441 -4.88 -31.06 21.06
N SER A 442 -5.81 -30.81 20.14
CA SER A 442 -6.63 -29.58 20.12
C SER A 442 -7.54 -29.49 21.36
N ALA A 443 -8.03 -30.63 21.87
CA ALA A 443 -8.80 -30.66 23.11
C ALA A 443 -7.95 -30.30 24.35
N LEU A 444 -6.68 -30.75 24.40
CA LEU A 444 -5.76 -30.40 25.47
C LEU A 444 -5.46 -28.89 25.48
N VAL A 445 -5.12 -28.31 24.33
CA VAL A 445 -4.85 -26.87 24.19
C VAL A 445 -6.06 -26.04 24.62
N ARG A 446 -7.28 -26.47 24.30
CA ARG A 446 -8.50 -25.79 24.76
C ARG A 446 -8.70 -25.86 26.27
N SER A 447 -8.36 -26.98 26.91
CA SER A 447 -8.42 -27.08 28.37
C SER A 447 -7.41 -26.16 29.06
N LEU A 448 -6.19 -26.08 28.52
CA LEU A 448 -5.16 -25.16 29.00
C LEU A 448 -5.55 -23.69 28.76
N ALA A 449 -6.20 -23.39 27.63
CA ALA A 449 -6.71 -22.04 27.35
C ALA A 449 -7.75 -21.57 28.38
N ILE A 450 -8.63 -22.47 28.83
CA ILE A 450 -9.61 -22.19 29.88
C ILE A 450 -8.91 -21.97 31.23
N GLU A 451 -7.93 -22.83 31.57
CA GLU A 451 -7.15 -22.66 32.80
C GLU A 451 -6.39 -21.32 32.81
N PHE A 452 -5.75 -20.98 31.70
CA PHE A 452 -5.06 -19.71 31.48
C PHE A 452 -6.01 -18.52 31.65
N ALA A 453 -7.16 -18.57 30.99
CA ALA A 453 -8.16 -17.51 31.06
C ALA A 453 -8.69 -17.29 32.49
N ASN A 454 -8.86 -18.35 33.28
CA ASN A 454 -9.31 -18.25 34.66
C ASN A 454 -8.28 -17.59 35.60
N LYS A 455 -6.98 -17.68 35.27
CA LYS A 455 -5.91 -17.03 36.05
C LYS A 455 -5.74 -15.55 35.71
N ILE A 456 -6.23 -15.11 34.55
CA ILE A 456 -6.11 -13.71 34.12
C ILE A 456 -7.23 -12.86 34.75
N PRO A 457 -6.89 -11.74 35.39
CA PRO A 457 -7.89 -10.82 35.89
C PRO A 457 -8.65 -10.15 34.74
N GLU A 458 -9.97 -10.18 34.84
CA GLU A 458 -10.88 -9.63 33.83
C GLU A 458 -10.71 -8.11 33.65
N LEU A 459 -10.63 -7.64 32.40
CA LEU A 459 -10.57 -6.22 32.03
C LEU A 459 -9.39 -5.44 32.64
N VAL A 460 -8.27 -6.09 32.94
CA VAL A 460 -7.05 -5.42 33.44
C VAL A 460 -5.99 -5.27 32.34
N PHE A 461 -5.75 -6.34 31.58
CA PHE A 461 -4.69 -6.36 30.57
C PHE A 461 -5.22 -6.17 29.16
N SER A 462 -4.42 -5.56 28.29
CA SER A 462 -4.76 -5.45 26.88
C SER A 462 -4.50 -6.78 26.16
N PRO A 463 -5.27 -7.10 25.10
CA PRO A 463 -4.98 -8.25 24.23
C PRO A 463 -3.54 -8.30 23.73
N ALA A 464 -2.92 -7.16 23.42
CA ALA A 464 -1.52 -7.09 23.01
C ALA A 464 -0.53 -7.50 24.10
N ALA A 465 -0.80 -7.16 25.37
CA ALA A 465 0.06 -7.56 26.49
C ALA A 465 0.03 -9.08 26.69
N ILE A 466 -1.17 -9.68 26.67
CA ILE A 466 -1.37 -11.13 26.76
C ILE A 466 -0.70 -11.84 25.57
N GLN A 467 -0.90 -11.31 24.36
CA GLN A 467 -0.25 -11.84 23.16
C GLN A 467 1.28 -11.78 23.29
N GLY A 468 1.84 -10.68 23.78
CA GLY A 468 3.29 -10.54 24.01
C GLY A 468 3.84 -11.56 24.99
N TYR A 469 3.12 -11.86 26.07
CA TYR A 469 3.49 -12.91 27.02
C TYR A 469 3.50 -14.29 26.35
N LEU A 470 2.42 -14.65 25.66
CA LEU A 470 2.29 -15.96 25.02
C LEU A 470 3.30 -16.19 23.89
N LEU A 471 3.71 -15.13 23.19
CA LEU A 471 4.78 -15.23 22.18
C LEU A 471 6.14 -15.60 22.78
N THR A 472 6.39 -15.34 24.07
CA THR A 472 7.62 -15.79 24.73
C THR A 472 7.59 -17.28 25.12
N HIS A 473 6.40 -17.90 25.08
CA HIS A 473 6.16 -19.31 25.41
C HIS A 473 5.55 -20.07 24.22
N GLN A 474 5.84 -19.67 22.97
CA GLN A 474 5.17 -20.17 21.76
C GLN A 474 5.11 -21.71 21.67
N ASP A 475 6.20 -22.40 22.02
CA ASP A 475 6.32 -23.86 21.94
C ASP A 475 5.98 -24.59 23.26
N ASP A 476 5.67 -23.86 24.33
CA ASP A 476 5.44 -24.40 25.67
C ASP A 476 4.12 -23.88 26.29
N PRO A 477 2.97 -24.49 25.93
CA PRO A 477 1.66 -24.07 26.43
C PRO A 477 1.48 -24.36 27.93
N GLU A 478 2.12 -25.41 28.47
CA GLU A 478 2.04 -25.73 29.89
C GLU A 478 2.86 -24.73 30.73
N GLY A 479 4.06 -24.37 30.28
CA GLY A 479 4.89 -23.34 30.89
C GLY A 479 4.21 -21.96 30.90
N ALA A 480 3.45 -21.63 29.85
CA ALA A 480 2.66 -20.39 29.80
C ALA A 480 1.59 -20.35 30.92
N VAL A 481 0.93 -21.47 31.22
CA VAL A 481 -0.11 -21.55 32.27
C VAL A 481 0.48 -21.50 33.68
N VAL A 482 1.69 -22.03 33.88
CA VAL A 482 2.40 -21.99 35.17
C VAL A 482 3.04 -20.61 35.40
N GLY A 483 3.61 -20.00 34.36
CA GLY A 483 4.32 -18.73 34.45
C GLY A 483 3.43 -17.48 34.50
N VAL A 484 2.14 -17.60 34.16
CA VAL A 484 1.23 -16.45 34.03
C VAL A 484 1.09 -15.66 35.34
N GLU A 485 1.05 -16.33 36.49
CA GLU A 485 0.89 -15.65 37.80
C GLU A 485 2.08 -14.75 38.13
N ALA A 486 3.30 -15.23 37.84
CA ALA A 486 4.52 -14.44 37.99
C ALA A 486 4.55 -13.26 37.02
N TRP A 487 4.08 -13.45 35.77
CA TRP A 487 3.97 -12.38 34.80
C TRP A 487 2.95 -11.32 35.24
N ILE A 488 1.76 -11.71 35.71
CA ILE A 488 0.73 -10.80 36.21
C ILE A 488 1.29 -9.91 37.33
N GLN A 489 1.98 -10.50 38.31
CA GLN A 489 2.58 -9.72 39.41
C GLN A 489 3.63 -8.73 38.93
N LYS A 490 4.43 -9.11 37.94
CA LYS A 490 5.45 -8.22 37.35
C LYS A 490 4.79 -7.08 36.59
N GLU A 491 3.82 -7.40 35.74
CA GLU A 491 3.15 -6.44 34.87
C GLU A 491 2.30 -5.43 35.68
N SER A 492 1.60 -5.90 36.71
CA SER A 492 0.85 -5.02 37.63
C SER A 492 1.77 -4.04 38.37
N ARG A 493 2.95 -4.49 38.85
CA ARG A 493 3.94 -3.59 39.47
C ARG A 493 4.43 -2.52 38.49
N SER A 494 4.73 -2.89 37.25
CA SER A 494 5.12 -1.92 36.23
C SER A 494 3.99 -0.96 35.86
N GLN A 495 2.74 -1.41 35.80
CA GLN A 495 1.59 -0.53 35.56
C GLN A 495 1.38 0.46 36.71
N ASP A 496 1.53 0.01 37.96
CA ASP A 496 1.45 0.87 39.13
C ASP A 496 2.56 1.94 39.13
N GLU A 497 3.80 1.55 38.83
CA GLU A 497 4.94 2.48 38.70
C GLU A 497 4.74 3.52 37.59
N VAL A 498 4.27 3.09 36.41
CA VAL A 498 3.95 4.00 35.30
C VAL A 498 2.79 4.94 35.66
N SER A 499 1.75 4.42 36.32
CA SER A 499 0.61 5.25 36.75
C SER A 499 0.99 6.32 37.79
N LEU A 500 1.94 6.01 38.66
CA LEU A 500 2.52 6.95 39.62
C LEU A 500 3.35 8.02 38.92
N GLN A 501 4.19 7.64 37.95
CA GLN A 501 4.98 8.59 37.15
C GLN A 501 4.10 9.54 36.33
N VAL A 502 3.04 9.03 35.68
CA VAL A 502 2.09 9.88 34.93
C VAL A 502 1.36 10.85 35.85
N ARG A 503 0.99 10.44 37.06
CA ARG A 503 0.39 11.33 38.07
C ARG A 503 1.38 12.39 38.54
N GLU A 504 2.63 12.02 38.79
CA GLU A 504 3.68 12.97 39.17
C GLU A 504 3.98 13.97 38.03
N GLU A 505 3.98 13.54 36.77
CA GLU A 505 4.14 14.43 35.61
C GLU A 505 2.94 15.34 35.41
N SER A 506 1.71 14.83 35.58
CA SER A 506 0.51 15.67 35.52
C SER A 506 0.50 16.70 36.65
N ASP A 507 0.90 16.34 37.86
CA ASP A 507 0.97 17.25 39.01
C ASP A 507 2.11 18.27 38.85
N LYS A 508 3.25 17.89 38.26
CA LYS A 508 4.32 18.83 37.89
C LYS A 508 3.86 19.80 36.81
N SER A 509 3.18 19.32 35.77
CA SER A 509 2.64 20.18 34.71
C SER A 509 1.56 21.14 35.24
N ALA A 510 0.73 20.70 36.19
CA ALA A 510 -0.25 21.55 36.85
C ALA A 510 0.42 22.60 37.76
N LYS A 511 1.50 22.23 38.46
CA LYS A 511 2.28 23.16 39.28
C LYS A 511 3.05 24.19 38.47
N GLU A 512 3.68 23.80 37.36
CA GLU A 512 4.35 24.74 36.45
C GLU A 512 3.38 25.74 35.83
N VAL A 513 2.15 25.30 35.50
CA VAL A 513 1.09 26.21 35.06
C VAL A 513 0.70 27.17 36.19
N SER A 514 0.57 26.70 37.43
CA SER A 514 0.23 27.58 38.57
C SER A 514 1.34 28.56 38.98
N GLU A 515 2.62 28.16 38.91
CA GLU A 515 3.75 29.05 39.22
C GLU A 515 3.96 30.11 38.12
N SER A 516 3.65 29.76 36.87
CA SER A 516 3.67 30.71 35.74
C SER A 516 2.56 31.77 35.81
N GLU A 517 1.43 31.46 36.45
CA GLU A 517 0.34 32.42 36.72
C GLU A 517 0.64 33.29 37.95
N SER A 518 1.32 32.78 38.98
CA SER A 518 1.68 33.59 40.17
C SER A 518 2.89 34.52 39.95
N GLY A 519 3.79 34.18 39.03
CA GLY A 519 5.00 34.99 38.76
C GLY A 519 4.75 36.24 37.89
N SER A 520 3.62 36.30 37.17
CA SER A 520 3.27 37.46 36.33
C SER A 520 2.62 38.61 37.11
N ASP A 521 2.01 38.33 38.26
CA ASP A 521 1.24 39.34 39.01
C ASP A 521 2.10 40.15 40.00
N GLU A 522 3.27 39.65 40.42
CA GLU A 522 4.14 40.36 41.37
C GLU A 522 5.15 41.33 40.70
N GLU A 523 5.53 41.12 39.43
CA GLU A 523 6.49 42.01 38.74
C GLU A 523 5.83 43.27 38.13
N GLU A 524 4.54 43.22 37.76
CA GLU A 524 3.83 44.39 37.20
C GLU A 524 3.46 45.43 38.28
N ASP A 525 3.12 45.00 39.50
CA ASP A 525 2.65 45.93 40.55
C ASP A 525 3.80 46.76 41.16
N SER A 526 5.04 46.22 41.16
CA SER A 526 6.22 46.95 41.64
C SER A 526 6.69 48.05 40.67
N THR A 527 6.49 47.86 39.37
CA THR A 527 6.92 48.80 38.33
C THR A 527 5.89 49.90 38.06
N GLU A 528 4.60 49.64 38.32
CA GLU A 528 3.51 50.63 38.32
C GLU A 528 3.65 51.61 39.51
N ALA A 529 3.94 51.08 40.71
CA ALA A 529 4.12 51.89 41.93
C ALA A 529 5.30 52.87 41.83
N GLU A 530 6.44 52.45 41.26
CA GLU A 530 7.59 53.34 41.03
C GLU A 530 7.34 54.40 39.94
N ARG A 531 6.47 54.12 38.96
CA ARG A 531 6.07 55.09 37.92
C ARG A 531 5.13 56.17 38.46
N ILE A 532 4.20 55.81 39.34
CA ILE A 532 3.25 56.77 39.95
C ILE A 532 3.98 57.73 40.91
N VAL A 533 4.95 57.25 41.69
CA VAL A 533 5.73 58.10 42.61
C VAL A 533 6.62 59.10 41.86
N ARG A 534 7.16 58.74 40.68
CA ARG A 534 7.93 59.67 39.83
C ARG A 534 7.07 60.72 39.13
N GLN A 535 5.82 60.43 38.81
CA GLN A 535 4.90 61.42 38.23
C GLN A 535 4.38 62.44 39.25
N MET A 536 4.28 62.09 40.54
CA MET A 536 3.81 63.02 41.57
C MET A 536 4.87 63.99 42.10
N THR A 537 6.16 63.75 41.85
CA THR A 537 7.27 64.62 42.32
C THR A 537 7.71 65.68 41.29
N THR A 538 7.03 65.78 40.15
CA THR A 538 7.28 66.82 39.14
C THR A 538 5.98 67.52 38.72
N GLN A 539 5.38 68.28 39.65
CA GLN A 539 4.56 69.46 39.35
C GLN A 539 4.72 70.50 40.44
#